data_AF-A0A9D6F063-F1
#
_entry.id   AF-A0A9D6F063-F1
#
_cell.length_a   1.000
_cell.length_b   1.000
_cell.length_c   1.000
_cell.angle_alpha   90.00
_cell.angle_beta   90.00
_cell.angle_gamma   90.00
#
_symmetry.space_group_name_H-M   'P 1'
#
loop_
_entity.id
_entity.type
_entity.pdbx_description
1 polymer ?
#
loop_
_entity_poly.entity_id
_entity_poly.type
_entity_poly.pdbx_seq_one_letter_code
_entity_poly.pdbx_strand_id
1 'polypeptide(L)'
;MTLEKTLRQQLNEPGTGGFHVHADGWAVTLVSEKADSLSCALKDLTLDRAEPIGEDLSAWAARVARQVTGLLEPLRVLEVDTPRGTALLRSDAPASRDGKALYYELLLTRTDRTRANLRRYAGDPAGAARREPVAFVLTHDAIVKLVNDLGNVK
;
A
#
# COMPACT_ATOMS: atom_id res chain seq x y z
N MET A 1 -7.05 4.86 -21.31
CA MET A 1 -6.21 3.67 -21.07
C MET A 1 -6.39 3.32 -19.61
N THR A 2 -6.65 2.06 -19.26
CA THR A 2 -7.02 1.72 -17.87
C THR A 2 -5.82 1.86 -16.92
N LEU A 3 -6.09 2.05 -15.62
CA LEU A 3 -5.06 2.08 -14.60
C LEU A 3 -4.23 0.81 -14.58
N GLU A 4 -4.88 -0.35 -14.63
CA GLU A 4 -4.19 -1.64 -14.66
C GLU A 4 -3.24 -1.76 -15.86
N LYS A 5 -3.70 -1.43 -17.07
CA LYS A 5 -2.87 -1.52 -18.27
C LYS A 5 -1.66 -0.58 -18.20
N THR A 6 -1.89 0.65 -17.73
CA THR A 6 -0.83 1.66 -17.55
C THR A 6 0.19 1.21 -16.53
N LEU A 7 -0.26 0.68 -15.39
CA LEU A 7 0.58 0.17 -14.32
C LEU A 7 1.41 -1.04 -14.79
N ARG A 8 0.80 -1.99 -15.49
CA ARG A 8 1.51 -3.17 -16.05
C ARG A 8 2.60 -2.78 -17.04
N GLN A 9 2.31 -1.83 -17.93
CA GLN A 9 3.32 -1.33 -18.88
C GLN A 9 4.55 -0.78 -18.14
N GLN A 10 4.32 0.00 -17.09
CA GLN A 10 5.39 0.67 -16.34
C GLN A 10 6.16 -0.30 -15.44
N LEU A 11 5.50 -1.32 -14.90
CA LEU A 11 6.16 -2.42 -14.19
C LEU A 11 7.07 -3.25 -15.10
N ASN A 12 6.72 -3.41 -16.39
CA ASN A 12 7.55 -4.15 -17.35
C ASN A 12 8.76 -3.36 -17.87
N GLU A 13 8.74 -2.04 -17.69
CA GLU A 13 9.83 -1.13 -18.05
C GLU A 13 10.28 -0.32 -16.83
N PRO A 14 10.70 -0.99 -15.72
CA PRO A 14 10.84 -0.30 -14.46
C PRO A 14 12.04 0.64 -14.50
N GLY A 15 11.77 1.94 -14.30
CA GLY A 15 12.81 2.94 -14.13
C GLY A 15 13.59 2.74 -12.83
N THR A 16 14.82 3.26 -12.79
CA THR A 16 15.62 3.30 -11.57
C THR A 16 14.91 4.13 -10.50
N GLY A 17 14.69 3.56 -9.31
CA GLY A 17 14.10 4.28 -8.16
C GLY A 17 12.57 4.23 -8.09
N GLY A 18 11.89 3.61 -9.06
CA GLY A 18 10.43 3.52 -9.12
C GLY A 18 9.83 4.43 -10.18
N PHE A 19 8.52 4.71 -10.09
CA PHE A 19 7.80 5.50 -11.08
C PHE A 19 6.54 6.16 -10.53
N HIS A 20 5.98 7.07 -11.31
CA HIS A 20 4.71 7.72 -11.06
C HIS A 20 3.83 7.67 -12.32
N VAL A 21 2.58 7.24 -12.18
CA VAL A 21 1.63 7.08 -13.29
C VAL A 21 0.27 7.64 -12.92
N HIS A 22 -0.45 8.14 -13.92
CA HIS A 22 -1.83 8.59 -13.79
C HIS A 22 -2.72 7.90 -14.81
N ALA A 23 -3.85 7.37 -14.36
CA ALA A 23 -4.88 6.78 -15.21
C ALA A 23 -6.20 6.63 -14.42
N ASP A 24 -7.34 6.77 -15.11
CA ASP A 24 -8.70 6.62 -14.55
C ASP A 24 -8.96 7.44 -13.27
N GLY A 25 -8.40 8.65 -13.19
CA GLY A 25 -8.51 9.52 -12.02
C GLY A 25 -7.64 9.13 -10.82
N TRP A 26 -6.86 8.05 -10.95
CA TRP A 26 -5.90 7.59 -9.95
C TRP A 26 -4.47 7.98 -10.34
N ALA A 27 -3.67 8.24 -9.32
CA ALA A 27 -2.23 8.36 -9.39
C ALA A 27 -1.60 7.22 -8.58
N VAL A 28 -0.64 6.50 -9.15
CA VAL A 28 0.15 5.49 -8.45
C VAL A 28 1.60 5.95 -8.44
N THR A 29 2.18 6.00 -7.24
CA THR A 29 3.61 6.24 -7.04
C THR A 29 4.23 5.02 -6.40
N LEU A 30 5.28 4.49 -7.01
CA LEU A 30 6.11 3.44 -6.44
C LEU A 30 7.51 3.99 -6.25
N VAL A 31 8.09 3.74 -5.08
CA VAL A 31 9.51 3.97 -4.83
C VAL A 31 10.15 2.61 -4.63
N SER A 32 11.15 2.28 -5.44
CA SER A 32 11.84 0.98 -5.38
C SER A 32 13.35 1.14 -5.19
N GLU A 33 13.97 0.19 -4.49
CA GLU A 33 15.43 0.04 -4.45
C GLU A 33 15.95 -0.69 -5.67
N LYS A 34 15.18 -1.70 -6.10
CA LYS A 34 15.49 -2.57 -7.21
C LYS A 34 14.20 -2.99 -7.89
N ALA A 35 14.29 -3.22 -9.18
CA ALA A 35 13.26 -3.85 -9.97
C ALA A 35 13.93 -4.83 -10.93
N ASP A 36 13.24 -5.94 -11.19
CA ASP A 36 13.63 -6.94 -12.18
C ASP A 36 12.45 -7.22 -13.12
N SER A 37 12.51 -8.30 -13.90
CA SER A 37 11.48 -8.62 -14.89
C SER A 37 10.13 -9.01 -14.29
N LEU A 38 10.06 -9.39 -13.01
CA LEU A 38 8.86 -9.94 -12.38
C LEU A 38 8.52 -9.29 -11.04
N SER A 39 9.44 -8.55 -10.42
CA SER A 39 9.29 -8.04 -9.06
C SER A 39 9.98 -6.70 -8.82
N CYS A 40 9.51 -6.02 -7.78
CA CYS A 40 10.11 -4.78 -7.27
C CYS A 40 10.36 -4.89 -5.77
N ALA A 41 11.55 -4.48 -5.33
CA ALA A 41 11.86 -4.22 -3.92
C ALA A 41 11.42 -2.78 -3.58
N LEU A 42 10.21 -2.64 -3.04
CA LEU A 42 9.54 -1.37 -2.78
C LEU A 42 9.90 -0.80 -1.40
N LYS A 43 10.04 0.53 -1.32
CA LYS A 43 10.05 1.30 -0.06
C LYS A 43 8.68 1.88 0.28
N ASP A 44 7.96 2.29 -0.75
CA ASP A 44 6.70 3.01 -0.64
C ASP A 44 5.82 2.67 -1.85
N LEU A 45 4.54 2.45 -1.60
CA LEU A 45 3.50 2.45 -2.62
C LEU A 45 2.41 3.41 -2.18
N THR A 46 2.17 4.43 -3.00
CA THR A 46 1.08 5.40 -2.79
C THR A 46 0.08 5.29 -3.93
N LEU A 47 -1.18 5.07 -3.58
CA LEU A 47 -2.33 5.25 -4.46
C LEU A 47 -3.07 6.52 -4.05
N ASP A 48 -3.40 7.37 -5.00
CA ASP A 48 -4.03 8.66 -4.74
C ASP A 48 -5.09 8.99 -5.78
N ARG A 49 -6.18 9.64 -5.36
CA ARG A 49 -7.21 10.19 -6.24
C ARG A 49 -7.69 11.51 -5.66
N ALA A 50 -7.90 12.50 -6.54
CA ALA A 50 -8.28 13.85 -6.16
C ALA A 50 -9.66 13.94 -5.47
N GLU A 51 -10.53 12.97 -5.73
CA GLU A 51 -11.88 12.88 -5.15
C GLU A 51 -11.94 11.83 -4.03
N PRO A 52 -12.85 11.98 -3.06
CA PRO A 52 -13.06 10.97 -2.04
C PRO A 52 -13.78 9.75 -2.62
N ILE A 53 -13.41 8.56 -2.15
CA ILE A 53 -14.13 7.33 -2.46
C ILE A 53 -15.54 7.39 -1.87
N GLY A 54 -16.51 6.79 -2.55
CA GLY A 54 -17.91 6.83 -2.14
C GLY A 54 -18.20 6.14 -0.80
N GLU A 55 -17.38 5.16 -0.42
CA GLU A 55 -17.44 4.48 0.88
C GLU A 55 -16.97 5.43 2.01
N ASP A 56 -17.57 5.37 3.19
CA ASP A 56 -16.99 6.04 4.37
C ASP A 56 -15.64 5.43 4.78
N LEU A 57 -14.88 6.15 5.61
CA LEU A 57 -13.53 5.73 5.99
C LEU A 57 -13.48 4.39 6.74
N SER A 58 -14.44 4.12 7.62
CA SER A 58 -14.49 2.90 8.41
C SER A 58 -14.83 1.70 7.51
N ALA A 59 -15.80 1.87 6.62
CA ALA A 59 -16.17 0.87 5.62
C ALA A 59 -15.01 0.58 4.66
N TRP A 60 -14.33 1.62 4.19
CA TRP A 60 -13.16 1.49 3.33
C TRP A 60 -12.02 0.73 4.04
N ALA A 61 -11.68 1.10 5.26
CA ALA A 61 -10.66 0.41 6.06
C ALA A 61 -11.01 -1.07 6.30
N ALA A 62 -12.25 -1.36 6.69
CA ALA A 62 -12.70 -2.72 6.91
C ALA A 62 -12.68 -3.56 5.62
N ARG A 63 -13.06 -2.99 4.48
CA ARG A 63 -12.99 -3.66 3.18
C ARG A 63 -11.55 -3.95 2.79
N VAL A 64 -10.67 -2.97 2.88
CA VAL A 64 -9.25 -3.10 2.54
C VAL A 64 -8.59 -4.19 3.38
N ALA A 65 -8.83 -4.22 4.69
CA ALA A 65 -8.34 -5.26 5.59
C ALA A 65 -8.73 -6.69 5.14
N ARG A 66 -9.93 -6.85 4.55
CA ARG A 66 -10.42 -8.15 4.04
C ARG A 66 -9.90 -8.50 2.64
N GLN A 67 -9.71 -7.51 1.77
CA GLN A 67 -9.44 -7.73 0.34
C GLN A 67 -7.95 -7.76 -0.01
N VAL A 68 -7.12 -7.03 0.73
CA VAL A 68 -5.68 -6.98 0.49
C VAL A 68 -5.04 -8.30 0.93
N THR A 69 -4.91 -9.22 -0.02
CA THR A 69 -4.32 -10.55 0.18
C THR A 69 -2.94 -10.70 -0.49
N GLY A 70 -2.52 -9.71 -1.29
CA GLY A 70 -1.25 -9.73 -2.02
C GLY A 70 0.00 -9.55 -1.15
N LEU A 71 -0.15 -9.17 0.13
CA LEU A 71 0.96 -8.88 1.05
C LEU A 71 1.47 -10.13 1.81
N LEU A 72 0.86 -11.30 1.61
CA LEU A 72 1.12 -12.57 2.33
C LEU A 72 0.90 -12.52 3.85
N GLU A 73 0.75 -11.33 4.43
CA GLU A 73 0.36 -11.07 5.80
C GLU A 73 -1.00 -10.35 5.77
N PRO A 74 -2.03 -10.86 6.48
CA PRO A 74 -3.32 -10.17 6.54
C PRO A 74 -3.18 -8.85 7.28
N LEU A 75 -3.91 -7.83 6.82
CA LEU A 75 -4.00 -6.54 7.50
C LEU A 75 -5.20 -6.53 8.45
N ARG A 76 -5.03 -5.91 9.61
CA ARG A 76 -6.13 -5.51 10.50
C ARG A 76 -6.19 -4.01 10.65
N VAL A 77 -7.39 -3.48 10.87
CA VAL A 77 -7.60 -2.08 11.25
C VAL A 77 -7.08 -1.88 12.67
N LEU A 78 -6.15 -0.96 12.85
CA LEU A 78 -5.58 -0.60 14.15
C LEU A 78 -6.29 0.62 14.73
N GLU A 79 -6.57 1.62 13.89
CA GLU A 79 -7.17 2.87 14.32
C GLU A 79 -8.00 3.50 13.19
N VAL A 80 -9.10 4.14 13.54
CA VAL A 80 -9.88 5.01 12.65
C VAL A 80 -10.11 6.35 13.35
N ASP A 81 -9.50 7.41 12.85
CA ASP A 81 -9.68 8.78 13.29
C ASP A 81 -10.57 9.51 12.27
N THR A 82 -11.89 9.45 12.50
CA THR A 82 -12.88 10.11 11.64
C THR A 82 -12.69 11.63 11.55
N PRO A 83 -12.43 12.37 12.66
CA PRO A 83 -12.14 13.80 12.59
C PRO A 83 -10.97 14.16 11.66
N ARG A 84 -9.89 13.36 11.66
CA ARG A 84 -8.73 13.58 10.76
C ARG A 84 -8.89 12.93 9.39
N GLY A 85 -9.94 12.14 9.19
CA GLY A 85 -10.15 11.40 7.95
C GLY A 85 -9.10 10.33 7.70
N THR A 86 -8.49 9.75 8.74
CA THR A 86 -7.40 8.77 8.58
C THR A 86 -7.70 7.44 9.25
N ALA A 87 -7.34 6.34 8.60
CA ALA A 87 -7.37 5.00 9.20
C ALA A 87 -6.02 4.34 9.04
N LEU A 88 -5.52 3.73 10.11
CA LEU A 88 -4.27 2.99 10.12
C LEU A 88 -4.57 1.50 10.16
N LEU A 89 -4.05 0.78 9.18
CA LEU A 89 -4.04 -0.68 9.15
C LEU A 89 -2.62 -1.19 9.33
N ARG A 90 -2.47 -2.39 9.92
CA ARG A 90 -1.19 -3.04 10.15
C ARG A 90 -1.29 -4.55 9.93
N SER A 91 -0.17 -5.21 9.61
CA SER A 91 -0.08 -6.68 9.68
C SER A 91 -0.64 -7.20 11.02
N ASP A 92 -1.53 -8.20 10.95
CA ASP A 92 -2.12 -8.84 12.12
C ASP A 92 -1.15 -9.85 12.76
N ALA A 93 -0.48 -10.64 11.92
CA ALA A 93 0.54 -11.61 12.31
C ALA A 93 1.87 -11.27 11.63
N PRO A 94 2.62 -10.27 12.14
CA PRO A 94 3.86 -9.84 11.50
C PRO A 94 4.94 -10.92 11.57
N ALA A 95 5.71 -11.05 10.50
CA ALA A 95 6.85 -11.96 10.48
C ALA A 95 7.94 -11.47 11.46
N SER A 96 8.74 -12.39 12.01
CA SER A 96 9.92 -12.05 12.79
C SER A 96 11.17 -12.43 12.03
N ARG A 97 12.16 -11.54 11.99
CA ARG A 97 13.48 -11.78 11.41
C ARG A 97 14.54 -11.11 12.28
N ASP A 98 15.57 -11.85 12.65
CA ASP A 98 16.69 -11.37 13.46
C ASP A 98 16.24 -10.68 14.77
N GLY A 99 15.18 -11.20 15.39
CA GLY A 99 14.60 -10.66 16.62
C GLY A 99 13.80 -9.36 16.45
N LYS A 100 13.62 -8.85 15.22
CA LYS A 100 12.76 -7.71 14.89
C LYS A 100 11.49 -8.19 14.21
N ALA A 101 10.35 -7.65 14.60
CA ALA A 101 9.12 -7.85 13.84
C ALA A 101 9.14 -6.99 12.57
N LEU A 102 8.73 -7.59 11.46
CA LEU A 102 8.54 -6.99 10.16
C LEU A 102 7.05 -6.90 9.91
N TYR A 103 6.55 -5.69 9.70
CA TYR A 103 5.11 -5.47 9.55
C TYR A 103 4.82 -4.39 8.52
N TYR A 104 3.74 -4.59 7.77
CA TYR A 104 3.18 -3.57 6.90
C TYR A 104 2.38 -2.57 7.72
N GLU A 105 2.45 -1.30 7.33
CA GLU A 105 1.45 -0.31 7.69
C GLU A 105 0.86 0.29 6.43
N LEU A 106 -0.46 0.39 6.44
CA LEU A 106 -1.23 1.04 5.39
C LEU A 106 -2.00 2.20 6.01
N LEU A 107 -1.61 3.42 5.65
CA LEU A 107 -2.33 4.62 6.05
C LEU A 107 -3.34 4.97 4.96
N LEU A 108 -4.61 4.95 5.33
CA LEU A 108 -5.71 5.43 4.50
C LEU A 108 -6.04 6.87 4.90
N THR A 109 -6.29 7.73 3.93
CA THR A 109 -6.75 9.10 4.11
C THR A 109 -7.95 9.34 3.20
N ARG A 110 -9.05 9.78 3.79
CA ARG A 110 -10.29 10.15 3.13
C ARG A 110 -10.76 11.50 3.66
N THR A 111 -10.36 12.55 2.96
CA THR A 111 -10.78 13.93 3.21
C THR A 111 -11.63 14.40 2.02
N ASP A 112 -11.28 15.54 1.43
CA ASP A 112 -11.60 15.93 0.07
C ASP A 112 -10.95 15.06 -1.02
N ARG A 113 -9.99 14.20 -0.65
CA ARG A 113 -9.28 13.28 -1.55
C ARG A 113 -9.21 11.86 -0.98
N THR A 114 -8.84 10.90 -1.83
CA THR A 114 -8.57 9.51 -1.43
C THR A 114 -7.08 9.21 -1.53
N ARG A 115 -6.47 8.69 -0.46
CA ARG A 115 -5.07 8.26 -0.50
C ARG A 115 -4.84 7.01 0.33
N ALA A 116 -4.08 6.07 -0.21
CA ALA A 116 -3.59 4.88 0.48
C ALA A 116 -2.06 4.84 0.37
N ASN A 117 -1.34 4.80 1.49
CA ASN A 117 0.12 4.72 1.53
C ASN A 117 0.57 3.47 2.28
N LEU A 118 1.24 2.56 1.57
CA LEU A 118 1.78 1.33 2.10
C LEU A 118 3.30 1.47 2.33
N ARG A 119 3.74 1.06 3.51
CA ARG A 119 5.16 0.86 3.85
C ARG A 119 5.34 -0.41 4.66
N ARG A 120 6.57 -0.90 4.71
CA ARG A 120 6.97 -1.95 5.66
C ARG A 120 7.98 -1.40 6.65
N TYR A 121 7.88 -1.84 7.89
CA TYR A 121 8.76 -1.43 8.98
C TYR A 121 9.39 -2.64 9.64
N ALA A 122 10.58 -2.44 10.21
CA ALA A 122 11.23 -3.33 11.16
C ALA A 122 11.26 -2.67 12.54
N GLY A 123 10.85 -3.38 13.58
CA GLY A 123 10.86 -2.87 14.96
C GLY A 123 9.83 -3.54 15.85
N ASP A 124 9.61 -2.98 17.03
CA ASP A 124 8.56 -3.43 17.94
C ASP A 124 7.20 -2.85 17.50
N PRO A 125 6.22 -3.67 17.07
CA PRO A 125 4.90 -3.19 16.69
C PRO A 125 4.09 -2.68 17.88
N ALA A 126 4.42 -3.07 19.11
CA ALA A 126 3.70 -2.70 20.34
C ALA A 126 4.41 -1.64 21.19
N GLY A 127 5.68 -1.31 20.90
CA GLY A 127 6.57 -0.64 21.86
C GLY A 127 7.14 0.72 21.49
N ALA A 128 7.82 1.31 22.48
CA ALA A 128 8.41 2.65 22.49
C ALA A 128 9.69 2.81 21.63
N ALA A 129 10.20 1.71 21.05
CA ALA A 129 11.39 1.74 20.20
C ALA A 129 11.08 2.32 18.81
N ARG A 130 12.04 3.04 18.23
CA ARG A 130 11.87 3.65 16.90
C ARG A 130 11.79 2.56 15.83
N ARG A 131 10.65 2.51 15.13
CA ARG A 131 10.49 1.68 13.92
C ARG A 131 11.31 2.24 12.75
N GLU A 132 11.85 1.35 11.92
CA GLU A 132 12.67 1.70 10.76
C GLU A 132 11.97 1.26 9.48
N PRO A 133 11.81 2.13 8.46
CA PRO A 133 11.25 1.70 7.19
C PRO A 133 12.22 0.74 6.49
N VAL A 134 11.69 -0.34 5.92
CA VAL A 134 12.47 -1.36 5.22
C VAL A 134 11.84 -1.69 3.87
N ALA A 135 12.67 -2.07 2.90
CA ALA A 135 12.16 -2.48 1.60
C ALA A 135 11.42 -3.84 1.70
N PHE A 136 10.45 -4.03 0.81
CA PHE A 136 9.66 -5.26 0.71
C PHE A 136 9.47 -5.65 -0.75
N VAL A 137 9.53 -6.94 -1.05
CA VAL A 137 9.45 -7.45 -2.42
C VAL A 137 8.01 -7.82 -2.74
N LEU A 138 7.48 -7.25 -3.83
CA LEU A 138 6.22 -7.68 -4.44
C LEU A 138 6.45 -8.01 -5.91
N THR A 139 5.74 -9.03 -6.39
CA THR A 139 5.67 -9.31 -7.83
C THR A 139 4.83 -8.23 -8.52
N HIS A 140 5.02 -8.07 -9.83
CA HIS A 140 4.21 -7.13 -10.63
C HIS A 140 2.71 -7.43 -10.50
N ASP A 141 2.31 -8.70 -10.48
CA ASP A 141 0.91 -9.09 -10.27
C ASP A 141 0.40 -8.76 -8.87
N ALA A 142 1.23 -8.95 -7.83
CA ALA A 142 0.85 -8.56 -6.47
C ALA A 142 0.66 -7.04 -6.35
N ILE A 143 1.48 -6.24 -7.04
CA ILE A 143 1.36 -4.77 -7.07
C ILE A 143 0.06 -4.35 -7.77
N VAL A 144 -0.23 -4.93 -8.94
CA VAL A 144 -1.48 -4.63 -9.68
C VAL A 144 -2.70 -5.01 -8.85
N LYS A 145 -2.71 -6.23 -8.28
CA LYS A 145 -3.80 -6.69 -7.44
C LYS A 145 -3.99 -5.76 -6.24
N LEU A 146 -2.91 -5.38 -5.56
CA LEU A 146 -2.95 -4.48 -4.41
C LEU A 146 -3.56 -3.12 -4.78
N VAL A 147 -3.13 -2.52 -5.89
CA VAL A 147 -3.70 -1.24 -6.37
C VAL A 147 -5.21 -1.37 -6.63
N ASN A 148 -5.63 -2.46 -7.28
CA ASN A 148 -7.04 -2.73 -7.53
C ASN A 148 -7.84 -2.95 -6.23
N ASP A 149 -7.31 -3.72 -5.28
CA ASP A 149 -7.95 -3.95 -3.96
C ASP A 149 -8.12 -2.64 -3.17
N LEU A 150 -7.13 -1.75 -3.20
CA LEU A 150 -7.14 -0.48 -2.47
C LEU A 150 -8.19 0.49 -3.02
N GLY A 151 -8.13 0.74 -4.33
CA GLY A 151 -9.00 1.71 -5.00
C GLY A 151 -10.37 1.16 -5.42
N ASN A 152 -10.59 -0.16 -5.32
CA ASN A 152 -11.70 -0.86 -5.95
C ASN A 152 -11.78 -0.54 -7.46
N VAL A 153 -10.61 -0.50 -8.10
CA VAL A 153 -10.48 -0.19 -9.53
C VAL A 153 -10.71 -1.49 -10.31
N LYS A 154 -11.63 -1.46 -11.27
CA LYS A 154 -11.97 -2.59 -12.15
C LYS A 154 -11.45 -2.34 -13.56
#